data_AF-A0A1D2N0C8-F1
#
_entry.id   AF-A0A1D2N0C8-F1
#
_cell.length_a   1.000
_cell.length_b   1.000
_cell.length_c   1.000
_cell.angle_alpha   90.00
_cell.angle_beta   90.00
_cell.angle_gamma   90.00
#
_symmetry.space_group_name_H-M   'P 1'
#
loop_
_entity.id
_entity.type
_entity.pdbx_description
1 polymer ?
#
loop_
_entity_poly.entity_id
_entity_poly.type
_entity_poly.pdbx_seq_one_letter_code
_entity_poly.pdbx_strand_id
1 'polypeptide(L)'
;MSSALKLRVLSLYKTLLFMGRDYPQGYKYFRDRCNTVFKKNKGVKDPKEIEKMITHGEFVVKELEALYYLRKYRTLKRRYYADENEMTKFRNLSNMIAKYERPDSDST
;
A
#
# COMPACT_ATOMS: atom_id res chain seq x y z
N MET A 1 -19.12 -27.05 -9.60
CA MET A 1 -18.92 -26.04 -8.53
C MET A 1 -20.14 -26.02 -7.62
N SER A 2 -19.93 -26.18 -6.31
CA SER A 2 -20.97 -25.96 -5.29
C SER A 2 -21.48 -24.51 -5.33
N SER A 3 -22.77 -24.31 -5.05
CA SER A 3 -23.39 -22.97 -4.97
C SER A 3 -22.66 -22.07 -3.97
N ALA A 4 -22.23 -22.64 -2.83
CA ALA A 4 -21.51 -21.90 -1.79
C ALA A 4 -20.16 -21.34 -2.26
N LEU A 5 -19.38 -22.10 -3.03
CA LEU A 5 -18.09 -21.64 -3.56
C LEU A 5 -18.27 -20.50 -4.56
N LYS A 6 -19.31 -20.58 -5.42
CA LYS A 6 -19.62 -19.49 -6.36
C LYS A 6 -19.93 -18.18 -5.62
N LEU A 7 -20.71 -18.25 -4.54
CA LEU A 7 -21.01 -17.08 -3.72
C LEU A 7 -19.76 -16.48 -3.07
N ARG A 8 -18.85 -17.31 -2.57
CA ARG A 8 -17.58 -16.84 -2.00
C ARG A 8 -16.69 -16.16 -3.03
N VAL A 9 -16.55 -16.74 -4.22
CA VAL A 9 -15.81 -16.12 -5.34
C VAL A 9 -16.41 -14.76 -5.72
N LEU A 10 -17.75 -14.67 -5.82
CA LEU A 10 -18.44 -13.42 -6.14
C LEU A 10 -18.27 -12.36 -5.04
N SER A 11 -18.34 -12.77 -3.78
CA SER A 11 -18.10 -11.89 -2.63
C SER A 11 -16.69 -11.33 -2.66
N LEU A 12 -15.69 -12.21 -2.81
CA LEU A 12 -14.28 -11.83 -2.90
C LEU A 12 -14.03 -10.85 -4.05
N TYR A 13 -14.59 -11.09 -5.23
CA TYR A 13 -14.47 -10.19 -6.37
C TYR A 13 -15.02 -8.79 -6.08
N LYS A 14 -16.21 -8.70 -5.45
CA LYS A 14 -16.80 -7.41 -5.06
C LYS A 14 -15.96 -6.69 -4.00
N THR A 15 -15.46 -7.42 -3.00
CA THR A 15 -14.58 -6.89 -1.95
C THR A 15 -13.29 -6.33 -2.56
N LEU A 16 -12.63 -7.07 -3.45
CA LEU A 16 -11.43 -6.60 -4.13
C LEU A 16 -11.68 -5.32 -4.93
N LEU A 17 -12.78 -5.25 -5.69
CA LEU A 17 -13.13 -4.04 -6.44
C LEU A 17 -13.43 -2.84 -5.53
N PHE A 18 -14.06 -3.06 -4.37
CA PHE A 18 -14.31 -2.01 -3.40
C PHE A 18 -13.00 -1.49 -2.80
N MET A 19 -12.14 -2.39 -2.31
CA MET A 19 -10.86 -2.05 -1.69
C MET A 19 -9.86 -1.44 -2.69
N GLY A 20 -9.92 -1.85 -3.96
CA GLY A 20 -9.04 -1.37 -5.01
C GLY A 20 -9.33 0.05 -5.52
N ARG A 21 -10.36 0.74 -5.02
CA ARG A 21 -10.69 2.12 -5.45
C ARG A 21 -9.57 3.13 -5.14
N ASP A 22 -8.91 2.94 -4.01
CA ASP A 22 -7.81 3.79 -3.52
C ASP A 22 -6.43 3.28 -3.95
N TYR A 23 -6.37 2.37 -4.93
CA TYR A 23 -5.09 1.79 -5.34
C TYR A 23 -4.15 2.87 -5.92
N PRO A 24 -2.84 2.88 -5.59
CA PRO A 24 -1.94 3.98 -5.96
C PRO A 24 -1.83 4.25 -7.47
N GLN A 25 -2.01 3.23 -8.31
CA GLN A 25 -1.97 3.36 -9.78
C GLN A 25 -3.36 3.67 -10.38
N GLY A 26 -4.36 3.90 -9.54
CA GLY A 26 -5.73 4.23 -9.91
C GLY A 26 -6.66 3.01 -10.01
N TYR A 27 -7.95 3.28 -9.84
CA TYR A 27 -9.00 2.24 -9.82
C TYR A 27 -9.10 1.46 -11.13
N LYS A 28 -8.99 2.13 -12.29
CA LYS A 28 -9.09 1.46 -13.60
C LYS A 28 -7.99 0.41 -13.75
N TYR A 29 -6.75 0.75 -13.39
CA TYR A 29 -5.62 -0.18 -13.43
C TYR A 29 -5.88 -1.41 -12.58
N PHE A 30 -6.30 -1.22 -11.33
CA PHE A 30 -6.60 -2.32 -10.42
C PHE A 30 -7.75 -3.20 -10.92
N ARG A 31 -8.87 -2.57 -11.34
CA ARG A 31 -10.06 -3.25 -11.86
C ARG A 31 -9.72 -4.12 -13.07
N ASP A 32 -8.97 -3.60 -14.03
CA ASP A 32 -8.63 -4.32 -15.26
C ASP A 32 -7.78 -5.56 -14.95
N ARG A 33 -6.83 -5.45 -14.00
CA ARG A 33 -6.02 -6.60 -13.54
C ARG A 33 -6.84 -7.61 -12.75
N CYS A 34 -7.68 -7.15 -11.83
CA CYS A 34 -8.60 -8.01 -11.08
C CYS A 34 -9.47 -8.82 -12.05
N ASN A 35 -10.14 -8.16 -12.99
CA ASN A 35 -10.97 -8.80 -14.00
C ASN A 35 -10.20 -9.83 -14.84
N THR A 36 -8.97 -9.51 -15.23
CA THR A 36 -8.12 -10.40 -16.02
C THR A 36 -7.82 -11.70 -15.26
N VAL A 37 -7.50 -11.62 -13.97
CA VAL A 37 -7.23 -12.80 -13.13
C VAL A 37 -8.47 -13.68 -12.98
N PHE A 38 -9.63 -13.10 -12.64
CA PHE A 38 -10.88 -13.87 -12.51
C PHE A 38 -11.31 -14.47 -13.86
N LYS A 39 -11.12 -13.76 -14.97
CA LYS A 39 -11.41 -14.28 -16.32
C LYS A 39 -10.47 -15.42 -16.72
N LYS A 40 -9.18 -15.34 -16.38
CA LYS A 40 -8.20 -16.41 -16.63
C LYS A 40 -8.58 -17.71 -15.91
N ASN A 41 -9.09 -17.60 -14.68
CA ASN A 41 -9.43 -18.75 -13.84
C ASN A 41 -10.88 -19.24 -13.97
N LYS A 42 -11.67 -18.69 -14.90
CA LYS A 42 -13.11 -19.03 -15.09
C LYS A 42 -13.38 -20.52 -15.33
N GLY A 43 -12.40 -21.24 -15.87
CA GLY A 43 -12.51 -22.64 -16.26
C GLY A 43 -12.17 -23.63 -15.15
N VAL A 44 -11.67 -23.15 -14.01
CA VAL A 44 -11.26 -24.01 -12.89
C VAL A 44 -12.50 -24.65 -12.27
N LYS A 45 -12.50 -25.99 -12.17
CA LYS A 45 -13.63 -26.78 -11.65
C LYS A 45 -13.31 -27.50 -10.34
N ASP A 46 -12.03 -27.73 -10.04
CA ASP A 46 -11.60 -28.43 -8.83
C ASP A 46 -11.88 -27.58 -7.58
N PRO A 47 -12.74 -28.04 -6.65
CA PRO A 47 -13.04 -27.32 -5.42
C PRO A 47 -11.81 -26.96 -4.58
N LYS A 48 -10.79 -27.82 -4.53
CA LYS A 48 -9.58 -27.55 -3.73
C LYS A 48 -8.76 -26.41 -4.32
N GLU A 49 -8.59 -26.41 -5.65
CA GLU A 49 -7.93 -25.31 -6.36
C GLU A 49 -8.69 -23.98 -6.20
N ILE A 50 -10.02 -24.00 -6.30
CA ILE A 50 -10.88 -22.82 -6.08
C ILE A 50 -10.67 -22.26 -4.67
N GLU A 51 -10.68 -23.13 -3.66
CA GLU A 51 -10.49 -22.73 -2.27
C GLU A 51 -9.12 -22.06 -2.07
N LYS A 52 -8.05 -22.66 -2.62
CA LYS A 52 -6.71 -22.08 -2.59
C LYS A 52 -6.65 -20.70 -3.24
N MET A 53 -7.33 -20.51 -4.38
CA MET A 53 -7.41 -19.21 -5.05
C MET A 53 -8.20 -18.18 -4.23
N ILE A 54 -9.28 -18.60 -3.55
CA ILE A 54 -10.03 -17.74 -2.64
C ILE A 54 -9.14 -17.27 -1.49
N THR A 55 -8.44 -18.19 -0.82
CA THR A 55 -7.50 -17.87 0.26
C THR A 55 -6.42 -16.89 -0.20
N HIS A 56 -5.89 -17.08 -1.41
CA HIS A 56 -4.92 -16.14 -1.98
C HIS A 56 -5.53 -14.74 -2.20
N GLY A 57 -6.76 -14.66 -2.71
CA GLY A 57 -7.45 -13.37 -2.85
C GLY A 57 -7.76 -12.70 -1.50
N GLU A 58 -8.10 -13.47 -0.47
CA GLU A 58 -8.30 -12.97 0.90
C GLU A 58 -7.00 -12.39 1.48
N PHE A 59 -5.84 -13.00 1.17
CA PHE A 59 -4.53 -12.44 1.51
C PHE A 59 -4.30 -11.08 0.83
N VAL A 60 -4.62 -10.96 -0.46
CA VAL A 60 -4.54 -9.68 -1.20
C VAL A 60 -5.44 -8.61 -0.59
N VAL A 61 -6.62 -8.97 -0.08
CA VAL A 61 -7.47 -8.02 0.67
C VAL A 61 -6.74 -7.47 1.89
N LYS A 62 -6.01 -8.31 2.64
CA LYS A 62 -5.21 -7.86 3.79
C LYS A 62 -4.04 -6.97 3.41
N GLU A 63 -3.40 -7.21 2.27
CA GLU A 63 -2.38 -6.31 1.74
C GLU A 63 -2.96 -4.93 1.39
N LEU A 64 -4.16 -4.89 0.80
CA LEU A 64 -4.85 -3.63 0.50
C LEU A 64 -5.24 -2.87 1.77
N GLU A 65 -5.73 -3.56 2.81
CA GLU A 65 -5.98 -2.98 4.13
C GLU A 65 -4.70 -2.36 4.71
N ALA A 66 -3.58 -3.11 4.69
CA ALA A 66 -2.30 -2.63 5.19
C ALA A 66 -1.80 -1.39 4.43
N LEU A 67 -1.95 -1.39 3.10
CA LEU A 67 -1.59 -0.25 2.25
C LEU A 67 -2.43 0.99 2.60
N TYR A 68 -3.73 0.81 2.85
CA TYR A 68 -4.62 1.88 3.30
C TYR A 68 -4.16 2.46 4.65
N TYR A 69 -3.88 1.62 5.65
CA TYR A 69 -3.38 2.06 6.95
C TYR A 69 -2.04 2.78 6.84
N LEU A 70 -1.12 2.29 6.01
CA LEU A 70 0.16 2.94 5.76
C LEU A 70 0.00 4.34 5.15
N ARG A 71 -0.91 4.50 4.19
CA ARG A 71 -1.24 5.81 3.60
C ARG A 71 -1.80 6.76 4.64
N LYS A 72 -2.72 6.29 5.48
CA LYS A 72 -3.30 7.07 6.59
C LYS A 72 -2.22 7.49 7.59
N TYR A 73 -1.38 6.55 8.01
CA TYR A 73 -0.26 6.82 8.92
C TYR A 73 0.71 7.85 8.34
N ARG A 74 1.13 7.69 7.08
CA ARG A 74 2.02 8.67 6.39
C ARG A 74 1.41 10.08 6.37
N THR A 75 0.09 10.16 6.17
CA THR A 75 -0.63 11.44 6.15
C THR A 75 -0.68 12.08 7.54
N LEU A 76 -1.02 11.31 8.57
CA LEU A 76 -1.00 11.76 9.96
C LEU A 76 0.41 12.18 10.39
N LYS A 77 1.41 11.34 10.12
CA LYS A 77 2.80 11.62 10.46
C LYS A 77 3.27 12.96 9.87
N ARG A 78 2.93 13.22 8.61
CA ARG A 78 3.27 14.49 7.95
C ARG A 78 2.59 15.69 8.62
N ARG A 79 1.33 15.56 9.07
CA ARG A 79 0.59 16.67 9.66
C ARG A 79 1.02 16.99 11.09
N TYR A 80 1.26 15.98 11.92
CA TYR A 80 1.57 16.16 13.34
C TYR A 80 3.06 16.33 13.62
N TYR A 81 3.95 15.78 12.79
CA TYR A 81 5.39 15.86 12.98
C TYR A 81 6.09 16.66 11.87
N ALA A 82 5.37 17.53 11.14
CA ALA A 82 5.99 18.47 10.20
C ALA A 82 7.00 19.35 10.92
N ASP A 83 6.59 19.94 12.05
CA ASP A 83 7.37 20.94 12.78
C ASP A 83 8.63 20.35 13.42
N GLU A 84 8.55 19.14 14.00
CA GLU A 84 9.72 18.43 14.53
C GLU A 84 10.72 18.06 13.42
N ASN A 85 10.23 17.65 12.24
CA ASN A 85 11.10 17.33 11.11
C ASN A 85 11.75 18.59 10.54
N GLU A 86 11.03 19.71 10.43
CA GLU A 86 11.60 21.00 10.02
C GLU A 86 12.61 21.51 11.04
N MET A 87 12.30 21.52 12.34
CA MET A 87 13.26 21.87 13.40
C MET A 87 14.51 20.99 13.38
N THR A 88 14.35 19.69 13.13
CA THR A 88 15.49 18.77 12.99
C THR A 88 16.33 19.10 11.75
N LYS A 89 15.71 19.43 10.62
CA LYS A 89 16.42 19.88 9.41
C LYS A 89 17.16 21.20 9.67
N PHE A 90 16.52 22.20 10.28
CA PHE A 90 17.15 23.47 10.64
C PHE A 90 18.32 23.27 11.59
N ARG A 91 18.18 22.42 12.61
CA ARG A 91 19.26 22.09 13.55
C ARG A 91 20.43 21.41 12.84
N ASN A 92 20.15 20.44 11.97
CA ASN A 92 21.19 19.74 11.23
C ASN A 92 21.90 20.66 10.23
N LEU A 93 21.15 21.57 9.57
CA LEU A 93 21.70 22.58 8.68
C LEU A 93 22.57 23.60 9.44
N SER A 94 22.09 24.07 10.60
CA SER A 94 22.84 24.97 11.49
C SER A 94 24.15 24.33 11.97
N ASN A 95 24.11 23.06 12.39
CA ASN A 95 25.31 22.30 12.76
C ASN A 95 26.29 22.12 11.59
N MET A 96 25.78 22.00 10.36
CA MET A 96 26.61 21.91 9.16
C MET A 96 27.28 23.25 8.87
N ILE A 97 26.53 24.36 8.91
CA ILE A 97 27.05 25.72 8.70
C ILE A 97 28.12 26.05 9.75
N ALA A 98 27.85 25.80 11.02
CA ALA A 98 28.80 26.01 12.12
C ALA A 98 30.09 25.19 12.00
N LYS A 99 30.08 24.08 11.25
CA LYS A 99 31.27 23.29 10.95
C LYS A 99 32.12 23.93 9.84
N TYR A 100 31.51 24.65 8.91
CA TYR A 100 32.21 25.35 7.82
C TYR A 100 32.60 26.79 8.18
N GLU A 101 31.95 27.41 9.16
CA GLU A 101 32.23 28.78 9.62
C GLU A 101 33.29 28.87 10.74
N ARG A 102 33.90 27.75 11.18
CA ARG A 102 35.15 27.85 11.95
C ARG A 102 36.28 28.21 10.98
N PRO A 103 36.83 29.43 11.04
CA PRO A 103 38.00 29.74 10.24
C PRO A 103 39.17 28.93 10.79
N ASP A 104 40.00 28.39 9.89
CA ASP A 104 41.37 28.01 10.22
C ASP A 104 42.15 29.28 10.61
N SER A 105 41.85 29.84 11.78
CA SER A 105 42.70 30.79 12.48
C SER A 105 43.74 29.98 13.24
N ASP A 106 44.66 29.35 12.50
CA ASP A 106 46.00 28.95 12.97
C ASP A 106 46.82 28.55 11.73
N SER A 107 47.13 29.57 10.91
CA SER A 107 48.30 29.53 10.03
C SER A 107 49.16 30.77 10.28
N THR A 108 49.86 30.78 11.41
CA THR A 108 51.11 31.51 11.61
C THR A 108 51.96 30.73 12.60
#